data_AF-A0A2A2QR44-F1
#
_entry.id   AF-A0A2A2QR44-F1
#
_cell.length_a   1.000
_cell.length_b   1.000
_cell.length_c   1.000
_cell.angle_alpha   90.00
_cell.angle_beta   90.00
_cell.angle_gamma   90.00
#
_symmetry.space_group_name_H-M   'P 1'
#
loop_
_entity.id
_entity.type
_entity.pdbx_description
1 polymer ?
#
loop_
_entity_poly.entity_id
_entity_poly.type
_entity_poly.pdbx_seq_one_letter_code
_entity_poly.pdbx_strand_id
1 'polypeptide(L)' 'MGRKRQGGYFFVWFKGDHEPRHIHVFDKNEKNLGRVRLDTYVYLEGGIPPAAVVAIIREFQQKGIV' A
#
# COMPACT_ATOMS: atom_id res chain seq x y z
N MET A 1 7.59 5.49 10.31
CA MET A 1 7.50 5.51 8.85
C MET A 1 8.28 4.31 8.33
N GLY A 2 7.68 3.50 7.47
CA GLY A 2 8.35 2.37 6.82
C GLY A 2 8.29 2.52 5.30
N ARG A 3 9.27 1.94 4.62
CA ARG A 3 9.34 1.92 3.15
C ARG A 3 9.85 0.58 2.66
N LYS A 4 9.26 0.04 1.58
CA LYS A 4 9.69 -1.26 1.00
C LYS A 4 9.46 -1.29 -0.50
N ARG A 5 10.42 -1.86 -1.26
CA ARG A 5 10.26 -2.21 -2.68
C ARG A 5 9.92 -3.70 -2.79
N GLN A 6 8.88 -4.06 -3.53
CA GLN A 6 8.50 -5.45 -3.79
C GLN A 6 7.65 -5.55 -5.07
N GLY A 7 7.89 -6.58 -5.89
CA GLY A 7 7.08 -6.87 -7.07
C GLY A 7 7.04 -5.75 -8.12
N GLY A 8 8.07 -4.90 -8.19
CA GLY A 8 8.10 -3.74 -9.09
C GLY A 8 7.38 -2.50 -8.58
N TYR A 9 6.93 -2.50 -7.33
CA TYR A 9 6.29 -1.37 -6.66
C TYR A 9 7.12 -0.86 -5.49
N PHE A 10 6.86 0.38 -5.11
CA PHE A 10 7.39 1.00 -3.90
C PHE A 10 6.25 1.36 -2.96
N PHE A 11 6.39 1.00 -1.69
CA PHE A 11 5.37 1.13 -0.66
C PHE A 11 5.88 1.99 0.50
N VAL A 12 5.05 2.92 0.98
CA VAL A 12 5.37 3.78 2.14
C VAL A 12 4.18 3.84 3.10
N TRP A 13 4.43 3.69 4.39
CA TRP A 13 3.40 3.76 5.45
C TRP A 13 3.90 4.49 6.70
N PHE A 14 2.97 5.02 7.50
CA PHE A 14 3.28 5.74 8.72
C PHE A 14 2.72 5.00 9.95
N LYS A 15 3.55 4.81 10.98
CA LYS A 15 3.21 4.04 12.19
C LYS A 15 2.12 4.71 13.04
N GLY A 16 1.79 5.98 12.76
CA GLY A 16 0.80 6.77 13.48
C GLY A 16 -0.34 7.28 12.58
N ASP A 17 -0.61 6.62 11.45
CA ASP A 17 -1.75 7.00 10.62
C ASP A 17 -3.06 6.82 11.39
N HIS A 18 -3.86 7.87 11.37
CA HIS A 18 -5.24 7.86 11.82
C HIS A 18 -6.12 7.14 10.79
N GLU A 19 -7.33 6.77 11.19
CA GLU A 19 -8.26 6.13 10.25
C GLU A 19 -8.64 7.08 9.11
N PRO A 20 -8.75 6.58 7.86
CA PRO A 20 -8.50 5.20 7.45
C PRO A 20 -7.00 4.87 7.31
N ARG A 21 -6.58 3.73 7.89
CA ARG A 21 -5.21 3.23 7.71
C ARG A 21 -4.95 2.88 6.24
N HIS A 22 -3.85 3.39 5.70
CA HIS A 22 -3.52 3.23 4.29
C HIS A 22 -2.02 3.10 4.06
N ILE A 23 -1.67 2.64 2.86
CA ILE A 23 -0.31 2.54 2.37
C ILE A 23 -0.20 3.27 1.04
N HIS A 24 0.83 4.10 0.88
CA HIS A 24 1.11 4.79 -0.37
C HIS A 24 1.79 3.81 -1.33
N VAL A 25 1.30 3.74 -2.57
CA VAL A 25 1.82 2.84 -3.59
C VAL A 25 2.36 3.65 -4.76
N PHE A 26 3.56 3.30 -5.20
CA PHE A 26 4.23 3.89 -6.35
C PHE A 26 4.68 2.78 -7.30
N ASP A 27 4.78 3.09 -8.59
CA ASP A 27 5.34 2.18 -9.57
C ASP A 27 6.88 2.14 -9.53
N LYS A 28 7.49 1.36 -10.43
CA LYS A 28 8.95 1.23 -10.54
C LYS A 28 9.68 2.54 -10.85
N ASN A 29 8.99 3.52 -11.43
CA ASN A 29 9.50 4.84 -11.79
C ASN A 29 9.15 5.88 -10.71
N GLU A 30 8.71 5.43 -9.52
CA GLU A 30 8.31 6.29 -8.41
C GLU A 30 7.08 7.17 -8.71
N LYS A 31 6.31 6.82 -9.74
CA LYS A 31 5.03 7.49 -10.00
C LYS A 31 4.01 7.02 -8.97
N ASN A 32 3.38 7.99 -8.30
CA ASN A 32 2.30 7.71 -7.34
C ASN A 32 1.11 7.08 -8.06
N LEU A 33 0.70 5.90 -7.59
CA LEU A 33 -0.47 5.17 -8.08
C LEU A 33 -1.71 5.38 -7.21
N GLY A 34 -1.53 5.79 -5.95
CA GLY A 34 -2.61 6.08 -5.00
C GLY A 34 -2.32 5.55 -3.60
N ARG A 35 -3.29 5.74 -2.71
CA ARG A 35 -3.23 5.27 -1.31
C ARG A 35 -4.20 4.12 -1.13
N VAL A 36 -3.70 2.93 -0.78
CA VAL A 36 -4.53 1.74 -0.62
C VAL A 36 -4.94 1.58 0.83
N ARG A 37 -6.25 1.45 1.06
CA ARG A 37 -6.80 1.13 2.37
C ARG A 37 -6.40 -0.27 2.82
N LEU A 38 -5.95 -0.39 4.08
CA LEU A 38 -5.52 -1.68 4.64
C LEU A 38 -6.69 -2.61 5.05
N ASP A 39 -7.90 -2.07 5.17
CA ASP A 39 -9.11 -2.83 5.55
C ASP A 39 -9.86 -3.42 4.34
N THR A 40 -9.96 -2.64 3.27
CA THR A 40 -10.84 -2.90 2.12
C THR A 40 -10.08 -3.12 0.81
N TYR A 41 -8.78 -2.81 0.77
CA TYR A 41 -7.92 -2.95 -0.40
C TYR A 41 -8.37 -2.17 -1.63
N VAL A 42 -9.07 -1.06 -1.43
CA VAL A 42 -9.39 -0.08 -2.47
C VAL A 42 -8.51 1.15 -2.34
N TYR A 43 -8.38 1.92 -3.43
CA TYR A 43 -7.76 3.25 -3.32
C TYR A 43 -8.66 4.18 -2.49
N LEU A 44 -8.05 5.06 -1.68
CA LEU A 44 -8.75 6.15 -1.00
C LEU A 44 -9.40 7.11 -2.00
N GLU A 45 -8.75 7.28 -3.15
CA GLU A 45 -9.22 8.08 -4.27
C GLU A 45 -10.38 7.43 -5.04
N GLY A 46 -10.75 6.19 -4.69
CA GLY A 46 -11.69 5.36 -5.44
C GLY A 46 -11.01 4.50 -6.50
N GLY A 47 -11.61 3.35 -6.80
CA GLY A 47 -11.08 2.38 -7.75
C GLY A 47 -10.29 1.24 -7.10
N ILE A 48 -9.90 0.28 -7.93
CA ILE A 48 -9.30 -0.98 -7.51
C ILE A 48 -7.81 -0.98 -7.87
N PRO A 49 -6.90 -1.21 -6.90
CA PRO A 49 -5.48 -1.38 -7.17
C PRO A 49 -5.19 -2.63 -8.01
N PRO A 50 -4.05 -2.70 -8.70
CA PRO A 50 -3.61 -3.93 -9.35
C PRO A 50 -3.61 -5.11 -8.37
N ALA A 51 -4.06 -6.29 -8.81
CA ALA A 51 -4.14 -7.47 -7.94
C ALA A 51 -2.81 -7.82 -7.26
N ALA A 52 -1.68 -7.60 -7.95
CA ALA A 52 -0.34 -7.78 -7.39
C ALA A 52 -0.05 -6.85 -6.20
N VAL A 53 -0.53 -5.60 -6.24
CA VAL A 53 -0.40 -4.64 -5.14
C VAL A 53 -1.15 -5.15 -3.92
N VAL A 54 -2.40 -5.60 -4.10
CA VAL A 54 -3.23 -6.16 -3.03
C VAL A 54 -2.58 -7.39 -2.40
N ALA A 55 -2.03 -8.30 -3.22
CA ALA A 55 -1.35 -9.50 -2.73
C ALA A 55 -0.13 -9.15 -1.85
N ILE A 56 0.68 -8.17 -2.26
CA ILE A 56 1.85 -7.73 -1.49
C ILE A 56 1.43 -7.06 -0.17
N ILE A 57 0.39 -6.23 -0.19
CA ILE A 57 -0.11 -5.57 1.04
C ILE A 57 -0.61 -6.62 2.05
N ARG A 58 -1.33 -7.65 1.59
CA ARG A 58 -1.75 -8.77 2.45
C ARG A 58 -0.57 -9.50 3.07
N GLU A 59 0.49 -9.74 2.30
CA GLU A 59 1.72 -10.33 2.82
C GLU A 59 2.36 -9.44 3.90
N PHE A 60 2.35 -8.12 3.73
CA PHE A 60 2.86 -7.18 4.73
C PHE A 60 2.07 -7.26 6.03
N GLN A 61 0.73 -7.33 5.96
CA GLN A 61 -0.12 -7.48 7.14
C GLN A 61 0.12 -8.81 7.86
N GLN A 62 0.21 -9.92 7.11
CA GLN A 62 0.52 -11.23 7.68
C GLN A 62 1.87 -11.27 8.39
N LYS A 63 2.85 -10.48 7.93
CA LYS A 63 4.18 -10.36 8.53
C LYS A 63 4.29 -9.28 9.61
N GLY A 64 3.20 -8.58 9.94
CA GLY A 64 3.20 -7.49 10.92
C GLY A 64 4.02 -6.26 10.50
N ILE A 65 4.23 -6.07 9.20
CA ILE A 65 4.96 -4.92 8.64
C ILE A 65 4.06 -3.68 8.65
N VAL A 66 2.78 -3.86 8.30
CA VAL A 66 1.72 -2.84 8.27
C VAL A 66 0.45 -3.32 8.94
#